data_AF-A0A1F6XW88-F1
#
_entry.id   AF-A0A1F6XW88-F1
#
_cell.length_a   1.000
_cell.length_b   1.000
_cell.length_c   1.000
_cell.angle_alpha   90.00
_cell.angle_beta   90.00
_cell.angle_gamma   90.00
#
_symmetry.space_group_name_H-M   'P 1'
#
loop_
_entity.id
_entity.type
_entity.pdbx_description
1 polymer ?
#
loop_
_entity_poly.entity_id
_entity_poly.type
_entity_poly.pdbx_seq_one_letter_code
_entity_poly.pdbx_strand_id
1 'polypeptide(L)'
;MRRMQHYTTLFFDSVKAILVSMPETDRAKTAVAMSAMKEGNFQVVETKLLRTPIRELKVKKYRFVFFIHGQLIYFLHAFIKQSLKTPKREIDYAEILYKRVIES
;
A
#
# COMPACT_ATOMS: atom_id res chain seq x y z
N MET A 1 25.70 11.74 4.26
CA MET A 1 24.90 11.26 3.11
C MET A 1 23.91 10.21 3.60
N ARG A 2 22.60 10.41 3.41
CA ARG A 2 21.59 9.37 3.69
C ARG A 2 21.73 8.30 2.60
N ARG A 3 21.94 7.04 2.97
CA ARG A 3 21.91 5.92 2.01
C ARG A 3 20.49 5.87 1.44
N MET A 4 20.31 6.17 0.15
CA MET A 4 19.02 5.98 -0.52
C MET A 4 18.70 4.49 -0.47
N GLN A 5 17.66 4.13 0.27
CA GLN A 5 17.19 2.75 0.33
C GLN A 5 16.22 2.55 -0.83
N HIS A 6 16.58 1.65 -1.74
CA HIS A 6 15.67 1.20 -2.76
C HIS A 6 14.88 0.00 -2.23
N TYR A 7 13.57 0.12 -2.31
CA TYR A 7 12.64 -0.97 -2.03
C TYR A 7 12.21 -1.64 -3.33
N THR A 8 11.82 -2.90 -3.24
CA THR A 8 11.08 -3.58 -4.31
C THR A 8 9.62 -3.68 -3.89
N THR A 9 8.71 -3.32 -4.79
CA THR A 9 7.26 -3.34 -4.53
C THR A 9 6.64 -4.59 -5.12
N LEU A 10 5.91 -5.35 -4.32
CA LEU A 10 5.18 -6.55 -4.72
C LEU A 10 3.68 -6.29 -4.58
N PHE A 11 2.90 -6.76 -5.55
CA PHE A 11 1.48 -6.47 -5.65
C PHE A 11 0.67 -7.76 -5.71
N PHE A 12 -0.29 -7.90 -4.79
CA PHE A 12 -1.33 -8.91 -4.90
C PHE A 12 -2.31 -8.56 -6.02
N ASP A 13 -2.99 -9.56 -6.56
CA ASP A 13 -3.86 -9.37 -7.74
C ASP A 13 -5.01 -8.40 -7.49
N SER A 14 -5.54 -8.35 -6.27
CA SER A 14 -6.57 -7.36 -5.89
C SER A 14 -6.08 -5.92 -6.05
N VAL A 15 -4.79 -5.68 -5.81
CA VAL A 15 -4.18 -4.35 -5.99
C VAL A 15 -4.00 -4.05 -7.47
N LYS A 16 -3.52 -5.02 -8.26
CA LYS A 16 -3.35 -4.86 -9.71
C LYS A 16 -4.68 -4.55 -10.40
N ALA A 17 -5.74 -5.26 -10.03
CA ALA A 17 -7.09 -5.05 -10.57
C ALA A 17 -7.56 -3.60 -10.37
N ILE A 18 -7.34 -3.05 -9.16
CA ILE A 18 -7.70 -1.67 -8.85
C ILE A 18 -6.83 -0.67 -9.59
N LEU A 19 -5.51 -0.90 -9.73
CA LEU A 19 -4.63 -0.03 -10.50
C LEU A 19 -5.06 0.06 -11.97
N VAL A 20 -5.48 -1.06 -12.56
CA VAL A 20 -5.97 -1.11 -13.95
C VAL A 20 -7.30 -0.39 -14.10
N SER A 21 -8.21 -0.52 -13.13
CA SER A 21 -9.54 0.11 -13.18
C SER A 21 -9.53 1.62 -12.89
N MET A 22 -8.39 2.20 -12.52
CA MET A 22 -8.30 3.63 -12.21
C MET A 22 -8.40 4.51 -13.45
N PRO A 23 -9.05 5.69 -13.34
CA PRO A 23 -8.82 6.78 -14.29
C PRO A 23 -7.33 7.10 -14.38
N GLU A 24 -6.86 7.46 -15.57
CA GLU A 24 -5.44 7.69 -15.84
C GLU A 24 -4.81 8.72 -14.88
N THR A 25 -5.53 9.81 -14.59
CA THR A 25 -5.06 10.84 -13.66
C THR A 25 -4.89 10.34 -12.23
N ASP A 26 -5.71 9.38 -11.79
CA ASP A 26 -5.63 8.77 -10.47
C ASP A 26 -4.51 7.72 -10.42
N ARG A 27 -4.36 6.96 -11.51
CA ARG A 27 -3.28 5.99 -11.70
C ARG A 27 -1.91 6.67 -11.69
N ALA A 28 -1.76 7.81 -12.37
CA ALA A 28 -0.52 8.58 -12.39
C ALA A 28 -0.11 9.07 -10.98
N LYS A 29 -1.05 9.63 -10.21
CA LYS A 29 -0.75 10.05 -8.81
C LYS A 29 -0.39 8.87 -7.92
N THR A 30 -1.04 7.73 -8.13
CA THR A 30 -0.72 6.50 -7.41
C THR A 30 0.68 6.01 -7.74
N ALA A 31 1.05 6.01 -9.03
CA ALA A 31 2.38 5.62 -9.48
C ALA A 31 3.47 6.53 -8.88
N VAL A 32 3.25 7.84 -8.83
CA VAL A 32 4.17 8.80 -8.18
C VAL A 32 4.35 8.46 -6.70
N ALA A 33 3.25 8.22 -5.97
CA ALA A 33 3.33 7.85 -4.55
C ALA A 33 4.07 6.53 -4.33
N MET A 34 3.78 5.50 -5.14
CA MET A 34 4.46 4.20 -5.06
C MET A 34 5.95 4.30 -5.44
N SER A 35 6.31 5.15 -6.41
CA SER A 35 7.72 5.41 -6.77
C SER A 35 8.47 6.07 -5.62
N ALA A 36 7.86 7.07 -4.98
CA ALA A 36 8.44 7.70 -3.80
C ALA A 36 8.69 6.69 -2.67
N MET A 37 7.74 5.78 -2.42
CA MET A 37 7.95 4.69 -1.46
C MET A 37 9.08 3.74 -1.89
N LYS A 38 9.18 3.44 -3.19
CA LYS A 38 10.26 2.62 -3.77
C LYS A 38 11.65 3.24 -3.54
N GLU A 39 11.73 4.57 -3.53
CA GLU A 39 12.95 5.34 -3.24
C GLU A 39 13.20 5.55 -1.74
N GLY A 40 12.34 5.01 -0.87
CA GLY A 40 12.42 5.19 0.58
C GLY A 40 11.94 6.57 1.05
N ASN A 41 11.35 7.36 0.17
CA ASN A 41 10.81 8.70 0.46
C ASN A 41 9.43 8.62 1.13
N PHE A 42 9.30 7.91 2.25
CA PHE A 42 8.02 7.74 2.94
C PHE A 42 7.44 9.05 3.51
N GLN A 43 8.24 10.10 3.65
CA GLN A 43 7.81 11.40 4.19
C GLN A 43 6.96 12.21 3.20
N VAL A 44 7.03 11.92 1.91
CA VAL A 44 6.29 12.65 0.87
C VAL A 44 4.98 11.96 0.49
N VAL A 45 4.64 10.85 1.15
CA VAL A 45 3.41 10.09 0.93
C VAL A 45 2.55 10.08 2.18
N GLU A 46 1.24 10.16 2.01
CA GLU A 46 0.32 10.08 3.13
C GLU A 46 0.06 8.62 3.50
N THR A 47 0.55 8.21 4.66
CA THR A 47 0.29 6.87 5.20
C THR A 47 -0.38 6.94 6.56
N LYS A 48 -1.06 5.85 6.93
CA LYS A 48 -1.63 5.68 8.27
C LYS A 48 -1.39 4.25 8.75
N LEU A 49 -1.01 4.11 10.02
CA LEU A 49 -0.92 2.80 10.66
C LEU A 49 -2.34 2.24 10.89
N LEU A 50 -2.59 1.01 10.41
CA LEU A 50 -3.86 0.31 10.64
C LEU A 50 -3.74 -0.66 11.81
N ARG A 51 -2.74 -1.53 11.76
CA ARG A 51 -2.31 -2.43 12.84
C ARG A 51 -0.87 -2.80 12.58
N THR A 52 0.04 -2.71 13.55
CA THR A 52 1.46 -3.04 13.32
C THR A 52 1.62 -4.48 12.80
N PRO A 53 2.35 -4.72 11.69
CA PRO A 53 3.14 -3.76 10.87
C PRO A 53 2.40 -3.19 9.64
N ILE A 54 1.12 -3.50 9.47
CA ILE A 54 0.24 -3.12 8.37
C ILE A 54 -0.16 -1.63 8.41
N ARG A 55 0.02 -0.97 7.28
CA ARG A 55 -0.26 0.45 7.03
C ARG A 55 -1.18 0.60 5.82
N GLU A 56 -1.84 1.74 5.71
CA GLU A 56 -2.48 2.18 4.47
C GLU A 56 -1.70 3.33 3.84
N LEU A 57 -1.53 3.28 2.52
CA LEU A 57 -1.17 4.41 1.67
C LEU A 57 -2.48 5.05 1.17
N LYS A 58 -2.57 6.37 1.26
CA LYS A 58 -3.74 7.13 0.83
C LYS A 58 -3.42 7.91 -0.44
N VAL A 59 -4.19 7.67 -1.49
CA VAL A 59 -4.12 8.43 -2.74
C VAL A 59 -5.54 8.79 -3.18
N LYS A 60 -5.93 10.05 -3.03
CA LYS A 60 -7.31 10.52 -3.26
C LYS A 60 -8.33 9.63 -2.52
N LYS A 61 -9.23 8.95 -3.24
CA LYS A 61 -10.22 8.01 -2.72
C LYS A 61 -9.70 6.58 -2.57
N TYR A 62 -8.53 6.26 -3.10
CA TYR A 62 -7.95 4.91 -3.06
C TYR A 62 -7.13 4.70 -1.79
N ARG A 63 -7.24 3.51 -1.23
CA ARG A 63 -6.49 3.06 -0.06
C ARG A 63 -5.77 1.79 -0.44
N PHE A 64 -4.46 1.78 -0.27
CA PHE A 64 -3.63 0.61 -0.53
C PHE A 64 -3.05 0.13 0.78
N VAL A 65 -3.45 -1.06 1.20
CA VAL A 65 -2.97 -1.69 2.43
C VAL A 65 -1.68 -2.41 2.14
N PHE A 66 -0.65 -2.10 2.93
CA PHE A 66 0.70 -2.61 2.72
C PHE A 66 1.44 -2.87 4.03
N PHE A 67 2.52 -3.63 3.96
CA PHE A 67 3.53 -3.68 5.00
C PHE A 67 4.92 -3.71 4.38
N ILE A 68 5.94 -3.47 5.21
CA ILE A 68 7.35 -3.48 4.81
C ILE A 68 8.04 -4.61 5.54
N HIS A 69 8.80 -5.42 4.81
CA HIS A 69 9.64 -6.49 5.36
C HIS A 69 10.98 -6.51 4.63
N GLY A 70 12.06 -6.19 5.35
CA GLY A 70 13.36 -5.94 4.73
C GLY A 70 13.30 -4.79 3.71
N GLN A 71 13.74 -5.07 2.47
CA GLN A 71 13.66 -4.14 1.33
C GLN A 71 12.41 -4.35 0.46
N LEU A 72 11.42 -5.10 0.95
CA LEU A 72 10.20 -5.38 0.21
C LEU A 72 9.02 -4.59 0.77
N ILE A 73 8.25 -3.98 -0.12
CA ILE A 73 6.96 -3.37 0.18
C ILE A 73 5.88 -4.27 -0.43
N TYR A 74 5.09 -4.92 0.42
CA TYR A 74 4.02 -5.79 -0.01
C TYR A 74 2.69 -5.02 0.01
N PHE A 75 2.16 -4.72 -1.16
CA PHE A 75 0.80 -4.21 -1.31
C PHE A 75 -0.18 -5.39 -1.33
N LEU A 76 -0.84 -5.60 -0.19
CA LEU A 76 -1.70 -6.76 0.09
C LEU A 76 -3.09 -6.60 -0.51
N HIS A 77 -3.67 -5.42 -0.34
CA HIS A 77 -5.06 -5.15 -0.71
C HIS A 77 -5.23 -3.69 -1.08
N ALA A 78 -6.25 -3.39 -1.88
CA ALA A 78 -6.64 -2.03 -2.18
C ALA A 78 -8.17 -1.92 -2.21
N PHE A 79 -8.69 -0.74 -1.89
CA PHE A 79 -10.11 -0.45 -1.96
C PHE A 79 -10.38 1.03 -2.19
N ILE A 80 -11.58 1.35 -2.64
CA ILE A 80 -12.07 2.73 -2.73
C ILE A 80 -12.74 3.07 -1.39
N LYS A 81 -12.30 4.16 -0.76
CA LYS A 81 -12.87 4.64 0.49
C LYS A 81 -14.34 5.01 0.30
N GLN A 82 -15.23 4.30 1.00
CA GLN A 82 -16.68 4.54 1.00
C GLN A 82 -17.18 5.21 2.29
N SER A 83 -16.42 5.14 3.39
CA SER A 83 -16.81 5.67 4.69
C SER A 83 -15.66 6.44 5.36
N LEU A 84 -15.93 7.17 6.45
CA LEU A 84 -14.94 8.02 7.14
C LEU A 84 -13.72 7.23 7.65
N LYS A 85 -13.94 6.02 8.17
CA LYS A 85 -12.93 5.12 8.74
C LYS A 85 -12.70 3.92 7.84
N THR A 86 -11.49 3.36 7.86
CA THR A 86 -11.17 2.10 7.20
C THR A 86 -12.03 0.98 7.81
N PRO A 87 -12.86 0.27 7.02
CA PRO A 87 -13.72 -0.77 7.57
C PRO A 87 -12.90 -1.90 8.19
N LYS A 88 -13.37 -2.45 9.33
CA LYS A 88 -12.67 -3.51 10.07
C LYS A 88 -12.35 -4.72 9.17
N ARG A 89 -13.29 -5.10 8.29
CA ARG A 89 -13.11 -6.21 7.34
C ARG A 89 -11.87 -6.07 6.44
N GLU A 90 -11.50 -4.84 6.04
CA GLU A 90 -10.34 -4.61 5.18
C GLU A 90 -9.04 -4.83 5.97
N ILE A 91 -9.05 -4.48 7.26
CA ILE A 91 -7.93 -4.69 8.17
C ILE A 91 -7.76 -6.17 8.47
N ASP A 92 -8.84 -6.85 8.84
CA ASP A 92 -8.84 -8.28 9.14
C ASP A 92 -8.39 -9.11 7.91
N TYR A 93 -8.83 -8.74 6.70
CA TYR A 93 -8.39 -9.38 5.46
C TYR A 93 -6.89 -9.17 5.21
N ALA A 94 -6.39 -7.94 5.38
CA ALA A 94 -4.97 -7.65 5.24
C ALA A 94 -4.11 -8.43 6.25
N GLU A 95 -4.60 -8.67 7.47
CA GLU A 95 -3.89 -9.49 8.45
C GLU A 95 -3.77 -10.96 8.04
N ILE A 96 -4.83 -11.53 7.46
CA ILE A 96 -4.79 -12.89 6.92
C ILE A 96 -3.71 -12.99 5.84
N LEU A 97 -3.67 -12.02 4.91
CA LEU A 97 -2.65 -11.98 3.86
C LEU A 97 -1.25 -11.77 4.42
N TYR A 98 -1.08 -10.88 5.39
CA TYR A 98 0.20 -10.65 6.05
C TYR A 98 0.75 -11.93 6.68
N LYS A 99 -0.07 -12.65 7.48
CA LYS A 99 0.36 -13.91 8.09
C LYS A 99 0.82 -14.92 7.05
N ARG A 100 0.05 -15.08 5.96
CA ARG A 100 0.41 -15.98 4.85
C ARG A 100 1.74 -15.63 4.19
N VAL A 101 2.10 -14.34 4.10
CA VAL A 101 3.37 -13.92 3.49
C VAL A 101 4.55 -14.08 4.44
N ILE A 102 4.34 -13.96 5.76
CA ILE A 102 5.42 -14.12 6.75
C ILE A 102 5.65 -15.58 7.12
N GLU A 103 4.62 -16.41 7.05
CA GLU A 103 4.68 -17.85 7.33
C GLU A 103 5.08 -18.69 6.10
N SER A 104 5.17 -18.08 4.90
CA SER A 104 5.64 -18.72 3.66
C SER A 104 7.16 -18.68 3.53
#